data_AF-E3LUB5-F1
#
_entry.id   AF-E3LUB5-F1
#
_cell.length_a   1.000
_cell.length_b   1.000
_cell.length_c   1.000
_cell.angle_alpha   90.00
_cell.angle_beta   90.00
_cell.angle_gamma   90.00
#
_symmetry.space_group_name_H-M   'P 1'
#
loop_
_entity.id
_entity.type
_entity.pdbx_description
1 polymer ?
#
loop_
_entity_poly.entity_id
_entity_poly.type
_entity_poly.pdbx_seq_one_letter_code
_entity_poly.pdbx_strand_id
1 'polypeptide(L)'
;MFSQNPYESHVDIAVSAASANLRNMTNEQLMALLDDETLLESIIVNLPQVRSMPTDKESALAANKSLAEWNLAQKPRIDATKAQTIDLYEKVKKLQGEVTVLKSQLDSISSSKSLDTTSSLMQVAAQEADDDAEALYTQFENGEISIDIFLKQFKEKKAVAHLRKIKSDRLAALLREQTYSYAQPTVAPPMPQPGYPTGNHMPGMGQIPFGSGYTGYPNVSQPSAGRHPFF
;
A
#
# COMPACT_ATOMS: atom_id res chain seq x y z
N MET A 1 3.84 42.75 -5.13
CA MET A 1 4.90 41.90 -5.69
C MET A 1 5.09 42.34 -7.12
N PHE A 2 6.12 43.13 -7.39
CA PHE A 2 6.42 43.57 -8.76
C PHE A 2 6.84 42.33 -9.55
N SER A 3 6.02 41.96 -10.54
CA SER A 3 6.39 40.99 -11.55
C SER A 3 7.55 41.62 -12.34
N GLN A 4 8.79 41.37 -11.93
CA GLN A 4 9.95 41.64 -12.80
C GLN A 4 9.67 40.88 -14.09
N ASN A 5 9.48 41.63 -15.17
CA ASN A 5 9.26 41.01 -16.46
C ASN A 5 10.56 40.27 -16.79
N PRO A 6 10.56 38.93 -16.97
CA PRO A 6 11.80 38.18 -17.14
C PRO A 6 12.62 38.66 -18.35
N TYR A 7 11.97 39.37 -19.28
CA TYR A 7 12.60 40.01 -20.42
C TYR A 7 13.27 41.37 -20.11
N GLU A 8 12.90 42.06 -19.03
CA GLU A 8 13.43 43.37 -18.63
C GLU A 8 14.93 43.28 -18.32
N SER A 9 15.35 42.23 -17.60
CA SER A 9 16.77 41.97 -17.34
C SER A 9 17.57 41.69 -18.61
N HIS A 10 16.98 41.00 -19.60
CA HIS A 10 17.65 40.73 -20.88
C HIS A 10 17.79 41.99 -21.74
N VAL A 11 16.78 42.86 -21.70
CA VAL A 11 16.81 44.16 -22.37
C VAL A 11 17.85 45.07 -21.73
N ASP A 12 17.93 45.15 -20.40
CA ASP A 12 18.93 45.97 -19.70
C ASP A 12 20.37 45.54 -20.03
N ILE A 13 20.62 44.24 -20.13
CA ILE A 13 21.93 43.70 -20.53
C ILE A 13 22.25 44.05 -21.99
N ALA A 14 21.27 43.97 -22.89
CA ALA A 14 21.45 44.34 -24.30
C ALA A 14 21.68 45.85 -24.46
N VAL A 15 20.94 46.69 -23.73
CA VAL A 15 21.10 48.16 -23.73
C VAL A 15 22.45 48.57 -23.16
N SER A 16 22.92 47.90 -22.11
CA SER A 16 24.26 48.12 -21.55
C SER A 16 25.36 47.75 -22.55
N ALA A 17 25.22 46.62 -23.25
CA ALA A 17 26.17 46.21 -24.29
C ALA A 17 26.17 47.15 -25.51
N ALA A 18 25.00 47.61 -25.96
CA ALA A 18 24.88 48.62 -27.00
C ALA A 18 25.54 49.94 -26.58
N SER A 19 25.28 50.41 -25.36
CA SER A 19 25.87 51.63 -24.80
C SER A 19 27.40 51.55 -24.71
N ALA A 20 27.95 50.37 -24.38
CA ALA A 20 29.38 50.15 -24.36
C ALA A 20 29.99 50.20 -25.78
N ASN A 21 29.32 49.66 -26.79
CA ASN A 21 29.75 49.76 -28.18
C ASN A 21 29.77 51.21 -28.68
N LEU A 22 28.72 51.99 -28.38
CA LEU A 22 28.61 53.40 -28.77
C LEU A 22 29.71 54.27 -28.13
N ARG A 23 30.12 53.97 -26.88
CA ARG A 23 31.21 54.70 -26.20
C ARG A 23 32.57 54.55 -26.87
N ASN A 24 32.76 53.51 -27.69
CA ASN A 24 34.02 53.24 -28.38
C ASN A 24 34.06 53.80 -29.83
N MET A 25 33.01 54.51 -30.27
CA MET A 25 32.91 55.09 -31.61
C MET A 25 33.43 56.53 -31.67
N THR A 26 33.92 56.96 -32.84
CA THR A 26 34.36 58.35 -33.06
C THR A 26 33.17 59.29 -33.25
N ASN A 27 33.38 60.60 -33.09
CA ASN A 27 32.31 61.60 -33.25
C ASN A 27 31.69 61.58 -34.66
N GLU A 28 32.50 61.36 -35.69
CA GLU A 28 32.04 61.20 -37.08
C GLU A 28 31.12 59.98 -37.26
N GLN A 29 31.45 58.85 -36.61
CA GLN A 29 30.64 57.63 -36.63
C GLN A 29 29.33 57.80 -35.87
N LEU A 30 29.36 58.51 -34.73
CA LEU A 30 28.16 58.80 -33.94
C LEU A 30 27.21 59.77 -34.65
N MET A 31 27.74 60.75 -35.40
CA MET A 31 26.94 61.65 -36.24
C MET A 31 26.28 60.88 -37.38
N ALA A 32 27.01 59.99 -38.06
CA ALA A 32 26.44 59.13 -39.10
C ALA A 32 25.32 58.21 -38.57
N LEU A 33 25.43 57.78 -37.31
CA LEU A 33 24.45 56.92 -36.64
C LEU A 33 23.19 57.69 -36.22
N LEU A 34 23.32 59.00 -35.93
CA LEU A 34 22.18 59.88 -35.68
C LEU A 34 21.40 60.18 -36.97
N ASP A 35 22.11 60.25 -38.10
CA ASP A 35 21.54 60.53 -39.42
C ASP A 35 20.97 59.27 -40.12
N ASP A 36 21.40 58.07 -39.75
CA ASP A 36 20.98 56.79 -40.34
C ASP A 36 20.54 55.76 -39.28
N GLU A 37 19.22 55.60 -39.13
CA GLU A 37 18.60 54.64 -38.21
C GLU A 37 18.93 53.18 -38.58
N THR A 38 19.22 52.88 -39.85
CA THR A 38 19.57 51.51 -40.27
C THR A 38 20.93 51.08 -39.71
N LEU A 39 21.84 52.04 -39.48
CA LEU A 39 23.12 51.79 -38.83
C LEU A 39 22.92 51.42 -37.35
N LEU A 40 21.98 52.09 -36.67
CA LEU A 40 21.61 51.76 -35.29
C LEU A 40 20.98 50.35 -35.20
N GLU A 41 20.03 50.02 -36.09
CA GLU A 41 19.45 48.68 -36.17
C GLU A 41 20.52 47.61 -36.42
N SER A 42 21.50 47.90 -37.28
CA SER A 42 22.61 46.98 -37.55
C SER A 42 23.43 46.66 -36.30
N ILE A 43 23.65 47.65 -35.42
CA ILE A 43 24.38 47.45 -34.15
C ILE A 43 23.55 46.56 -33.22
N ILE A 44 22.25 46.82 -33.12
CA ILE A 44 21.33 46.05 -32.26
C ILE A 44 21.26 44.59 -32.71
N VAL A 45 21.10 44.32 -34.00
CA VAL A 45 21.04 42.95 -34.55
C VAL A 45 22.37 42.20 -34.37
N ASN A 46 23.49 42.93 -34.38
CA ASN A 46 24.82 42.35 -34.17
C ASN A 46 25.19 42.16 -32.69
N LEU A 47 24.36 42.62 -31.74
CA LEU A 47 24.58 42.33 -30.32
C LEU A 47 24.55 40.81 -30.09
N PRO A 48 25.51 40.26 -29.33
CA PRO A 48 25.54 38.83 -29.01
C PRO A 48 24.23 38.32 -28.40
N GLN A 49 23.58 39.17 -27.58
CA GLN A 49 22.31 38.89 -26.93
C GLN A 49 21.17 38.70 -27.92
N VAL A 50 21.11 39.49 -29.00
CA VAL A 50 20.05 39.40 -30.02
C VAL A 50 20.35 38.28 -31.00
N ARG A 51 21.63 38.11 -31.35
CA ARG A 51 22.09 37.09 -32.29
C ARG A 51 21.97 35.67 -31.75
N SER A 52 22.08 35.46 -30.43
CA SER A 52 21.93 34.11 -29.83
C SER A 52 20.48 33.67 -29.72
N MET A 53 19.51 34.59 -29.63
CA MET A 53 18.09 34.27 -29.39
C MET A 53 17.49 33.25 -30.36
N PRO A 54 17.72 33.30 -31.69
CA PRO A 54 17.19 32.29 -32.60
C PRO A 54 17.72 30.89 -32.30
N THR A 55 19.01 30.77 -31.97
CA THR A 55 19.66 29.50 -31.62
C THR A 55 19.18 28.99 -30.26
N ASP A 56 19.07 29.88 -29.27
CA ASP A 56 18.59 29.53 -27.94
C ASP A 56 17.12 29.07 -27.99
N LYS A 57 16.30 29.74 -28.81
CA LYS A 57 14.92 29.33 -29.10
C LYS A 57 14.86 27.95 -29.74
N GLU A 58 15.65 27.70 -30.78
CA GLU A 58 15.65 26.39 -31.46
C GLU A 58 16.13 25.28 -30.53
N SER A 59 17.17 25.53 -29.73
CA SER A 59 17.65 24.61 -28.70
C SER A 59 16.57 24.29 -27.66
N ALA A 60 15.86 25.31 -27.16
CA ALA A 60 14.77 25.14 -26.22
C ALA A 60 13.58 24.36 -26.83
N LEU A 61 13.23 24.63 -28.09
CA LEU A 61 12.19 23.91 -28.81
C LEU A 61 12.57 22.44 -29.03
N ALA A 62 13.80 22.17 -29.44
CA ALA A 62 14.31 20.81 -29.61
C ALA A 62 14.31 20.04 -28.29
N ALA A 63 14.76 20.67 -27.19
CA ALA A 63 14.75 20.08 -25.86
C ALA A 63 13.32 19.79 -25.38
N ASN A 64 12.40 20.74 -25.55
CA ASN A 64 11.00 20.56 -25.17
C ASN A 64 10.34 19.43 -25.98
N LYS A 65 10.59 19.40 -27.29
CA LYS A 65 10.09 18.34 -28.18
C LYS A 65 10.61 16.97 -27.77
N SER A 66 11.92 16.83 -27.54
CA SER A 66 12.51 15.57 -27.10
C SER A 66 11.92 15.10 -25.76
N LEU A 67 11.71 16.02 -24.82
CA LEU A 67 11.10 15.70 -23.53
C LEU A 67 9.63 15.26 -23.68
N ALA A 68 8.87 15.95 -24.54
CA ALA A 68 7.49 15.58 -24.84
C ALA A 68 7.41 14.20 -25.49
N GLU A 69 8.27 13.91 -26.48
CA GLU A 69 8.37 12.60 -27.14
C GLU A 69 8.74 11.50 -26.14
N TRP A 70 9.71 11.74 -25.25
CA TRP A 70 10.06 10.78 -24.21
C TRP A 70 8.90 10.53 -23.23
N ASN A 71 8.25 11.58 -22.76
CA ASN A 71 7.07 11.46 -21.88
C ASN A 71 5.94 10.65 -22.54
N LEU A 72 5.69 10.90 -23.82
CA LEU A 72 4.71 10.14 -24.61
C LEU A 72 5.12 8.68 -24.79
N ALA A 73 6.41 8.39 -25.00
CA ALA A 73 6.92 7.03 -25.11
C ALA A 73 6.83 6.26 -23.78
N GLN A 74 6.95 6.94 -22.63
CA GLN A 74 6.81 6.30 -21.32
C GLN A 74 5.36 6.03 -20.92
N LYS A 75 4.40 6.82 -21.43
CA LYS A 75 2.99 6.74 -21.06
C LYS A 75 2.37 5.33 -21.19
N PRO A 76 2.56 4.58 -22.30
CA PRO A 76 2.01 3.23 -22.43
C PRO A 76 2.47 2.27 -21.34
N ARG A 77 3.76 2.32 -20.98
CA ARG A 77 4.32 1.47 -19.92
C ARG A 77 3.70 1.80 -18.57
N ILE A 78 3.61 3.08 -18.24
CA ILE A 78 3.00 3.55 -16.99
C ILE A 78 1.52 3.14 -16.92
N ASP A 79 0.78 3.35 -18.00
CA ASP A 79 -0.65 3.03 -18.05
C ASP A 79 -0.88 1.51 -17.95
N ALA A 80 -0.03 0.70 -18.59
CA ALA A 80 -0.07 -0.76 -18.46
C ALA A 80 0.21 -1.24 -17.03
N THR A 81 1.26 -0.72 -16.37
CA THR A 81 1.57 -1.07 -14.98
C THR A 81 0.48 -0.61 -14.01
N LYS A 82 -0.13 0.56 -14.25
CA LYS A 82 -1.29 1.02 -13.46
C LYS A 82 -2.48 0.07 -13.61
N ALA A 83 -2.82 -0.32 -14.84
CA ALA A 83 -3.90 -1.27 -15.10
C ALA A 83 -3.64 -2.63 -14.42
N GLN A 84 -2.42 -3.16 -14.52
CA GLN A 84 -2.03 -4.40 -13.84
C GLN A 84 -2.15 -4.29 -12.31
N THR A 85 -1.76 -3.13 -11.76
CA THR A 85 -1.84 -2.89 -10.31
C THR A 85 -3.30 -2.87 -9.84
N ILE A 86 -4.18 -2.23 -10.60
CA ILE A 86 -5.62 -2.18 -10.31
C ILE A 86 -6.22 -3.60 -10.37
N ASP A 87 -5.94 -4.36 -11.43
CA ASP A 87 -6.41 -5.75 -11.57
C ASP A 87 -5.92 -6.65 -10.42
N LEU A 88 -4.64 -6.56 -10.05
CA LEU A 88 -4.10 -7.34 -8.94
C LEU A 88 -4.74 -6.94 -7.60
N TYR A 89 -4.96 -5.64 -7.38
CA TYR A 89 -5.63 -5.14 -6.18
C TYR A 89 -7.06 -5.65 -6.08
N GLU A 90 -7.83 -5.64 -7.18
CA GLU A 90 -9.18 -6.18 -7.22
C GLU A 90 -9.21 -7.69 -6.93
N LYS A 91 -8.28 -8.45 -7.50
CA LYS A 91 -8.11 -9.88 -7.19
C LYS A 91 -7.81 -10.13 -5.72
N VAL A 92 -6.88 -9.37 -5.13
CA VAL A 92 -6.55 -9.47 -3.71
C VAL A 92 -7.76 -9.15 -2.84
N LYS A 93 -8.49 -8.08 -3.16
CA LYS A 93 -9.71 -7.70 -2.43
C LYS A 93 -10.78 -8.78 -2.49
N LYS A 94 -10.97 -9.41 -3.65
CA LYS A 94 -11.90 -10.54 -3.81
C LYS A 94 -11.48 -11.73 -2.94
N LEU A 95 -10.21 -12.15 -3.04
CA LEU A 95 -9.67 -13.25 -2.25
C LEU A 95 -9.74 -12.98 -0.74
N GLN A 96 -9.47 -11.75 -0.32
CA GLN A 96 -9.62 -11.34 1.07
C GLN A 96 -11.07 -11.52 1.53
N GLY A 97 -12.05 -11.10 0.72
CA GLY A 97 -13.47 -11.33 1.00
C GLY A 97 -13.82 -12.81 1.13
N GLU A 98 -13.34 -13.65 0.21
CA GLU A 98 -13.53 -15.11 0.25
C GLU A 98 -12.91 -15.72 1.51
N VAL A 99 -11.68 -15.33 1.86
CA VAL A 99 -10.99 -15.79 3.08
C VAL A 99 -11.73 -15.35 4.34
N THR A 100 -12.24 -14.12 4.40
CA THR A 100 -13.03 -13.65 5.54
C THR A 100 -14.32 -14.47 5.72
N VAL A 101 -15.01 -14.81 4.63
CA VAL A 101 -16.20 -15.66 4.67
C VAL A 101 -15.85 -17.08 5.09
N LEU A 102 -14.81 -17.68 4.52
CA LEU A 102 -14.36 -19.02 4.91
C LEU A 102 -13.92 -19.06 6.38
N LYS A 103 -13.24 -18.02 6.85
CA LYS A 103 -12.85 -17.89 8.25
C LYS A 103 -14.06 -17.79 9.18
N SER A 104 -15.06 -16.97 8.86
CA SER A 104 -16.25 -16.87 9.70
C SER A 104 -17.05 -18.18 9.75
N GLN A 105 -17.13 -18.91 8.63
CA GLN A 105 -17.70 -20.26 8.59
C GLN A 105 -16.90 -21.24 9.44
N LEU A 106 -15.56 -21.22 9.35
CA LEU A 106 -14.70 -22.05 10.16
C LEU A 106 -14.83 -21.73 11.65
N ASP A 107 -14.87 -20.46 12.02
CA ASP A 107 -15.03 -20.02 13.41
C ASP A 107 -16.40 -20.44 13.97
N SER A 108 -17.47 -20.39 13.16
CA SER A 108 -18.80 -20.88 13.54
C SER A 108 -18.83 -22.41 13.74
N ILE A 109 -18.20 -23.17 12.84
CA ILE A 109 -18.10 -24.63 12.97
C ILE A 109 -17.22 -25.00 14.17
N SER A 110 -16.10 -24.29 14.36
CA SER A 110 -15.15 -24.50 15.45
C SER A 110 -15.78 -24.21 16.81
N SER A 111 -16.54 -23.12 16.92
CA SER A 111 -17.28 -22.78 18.15
C SER A 111 -18.41 -23.78 18.45
N SER A 112 -19.25 -24.11 17.46
CA SER A 112 -20.35 -25.08 17.64
C SER A 112 -19.86 -26.50 17.95
N LYS A 113 -18.71 -26.90 17.40
CA LYS A 113 -18.07 -28.19 17.65
C LYS A 113 -16.89 -28.09 18.62
N SER A 114 -16.83 -27.00 19.39
CA SER A 114 -15.78 -26.85 20.39
C SER A 114 -15.92 -27.97 21.41
N LEU A 115 -14.79 -28.41 21.96
CA LEU A 115 -14.78 -29.45 22.97
C LEU A 115 -15.54 -29.02 24.23
N ASP A 116 -15.48 -27.73 24.57
CA ASP A 116 -16.26 -27.14 25.65
C ASP A 116 -17.77 -27.23 25.39
N THR A 117 -18.25 -26.81 24.21
CA THR A 117 -19.67 -26.95 23.84
C THR A 117 -20.11 -28.41 23.87
N THR A 118 -19.29 -29.33 23.34
CA THR A 118 -19.58 -30.78 23.35
C THR A 118 -19.66 -31.33 24.78
N SER A 119 -18.76 -30.88 25.66
CA SER A 119 -18.74 -31.26 27.08
C SER A 119 -20.00 -30.78 27.80
N SER A 120 -20.39 -29.51 27.64
CA SER A 120 -21.61 -28.96 28.22
C SER A 120 -22.86 -29.70 27.72
N LEU A 121 -22.98 -29.95 26.41
CA LEU A 121 -24.10 -30.70 25.85
C LEU A 121 -24.17 -32.13 26.40
N MET A 122 -23.02 -32.79 26.60
CA MET A 122 -22.97 -34.14 27.16
C MET A 122 -23.36 -34.17 28.64
N GLN A 123 -23.02 -33.12 29.40
CA GLN A 123 -23.43 -32.95 30.79
C GLN A 123 -24.95 -32.75 30.89
N VAL A 124 -25.53 -31.93 30.02
CA VAL A 124 -26.99 -31.75 29.92
C VAL A 124 -27.67 -33.08 29.58
N ALA A 125 -27.20 -33.79 28.56
CA ALA A 125 -27.78 -35.08 28.16
C ALA A 125 -27.61 -36.19 29.21
N ALA A 126 -26.61 -36.08 30.10
CA ALA A 126 -26.43 -36.95 31.25
C ALA A 126 -27.43 -36.62 32.36
N GLN A 127 -27.65 -35.33 32.64
CA GLN A 127 -28.65 -34.87 33.60
C GLN A 127 -30.06 -35.23 33.15
N GLU A 128 -30.41 -34.96 31.89
CA GLU A 128 -31.72 -35.32 31.32
C GLU A 128 -32.00 -36.83 31.42
N ALA A 129 -30.97 -37.67 31.22
CA ALA A 129 -31.12 -39.12 31.37
C ALA A 129 -31.32 -39.54 32.84
N ASP A 130 -30.76 -38.79 33.79
CA ASP A 130 -30.94 -39.02 35.23
C ASP A 130 -32.35 -38.59 35.67
N ASP A 131 -32.78 -37.39 35.25
CA ASP A 131 -34.12 -36.86 35.48
C ASP A 131 -35.20 -37.81 34.91
N ASP A 132 -34.95 -38.38 33.73
CA ASP A 132 -35.79 -39.39 33.10
C ASP A 132 -35.94 -40.68 33.92
N ALA A 133 -34.89 -41.06 34.64
CA ALA A 133 -34.91 -42.21 35.54
C ALA A 133 -35.57 -41.87 36.87
N GLU A 134 -35.37 -40.65 37.38
CA GLU A 134 -36.07 -40.14 38.56
C GLU A 134 -37.57 -39.99 38.31
N ALA A 135 -37.99 -39.54 37.13
CA ALA A 135 -39.40 -39.48 36.75
C ALA A 135 -40.06 -40.86 36.80
N LEU A 136 -39.37 -41.92 36.33
CA LEU A 136 -39.85 -43.30 36.47
C LEU A 136 -39.94 -43.75 37.93
N TYR A 137 -39.01 -43.30 38.78
CA TYR A 137 -39.04 -43.57 40.22
C TYR A 137 -40.26 -42.91 40.88
N THR A 138 -40.53 -41.64 40.56
CA THR A 138 -41.71 -40.92 41.06
C THR A 138 -43.02 -41.56 40.61
N GLN A 139 -43.11 -42.00 39.34
CA GLN A 139 -44.29 -42.73 38.84
C GLN A 139 -44.52 -44.04 39.62
N PHE A 140 -43.46 -44.76 39.97
CA PHE A 140 -43.57 -45.96 40.79
C PHE A 140 -44.00 -45.65 42.23
N GLU A 141 -43.44 -44.61 42.85
CA GLU A 141 -43.81 -44.17 44.20
C GLU A 141 -45.28 -43.75 44.28
N ASN A 142 -45.80 -43.12 43.23
CA ASN A 142 -47.22 -42.76 43.09
C ASN A 142 -48.14 -43.95 42.77
N GLY A 143 -47.59 -45.14 42.51
CA GLY A 143 -48.35 -46.33 42.13
C GLY A 143 -48.88 -46.32 40.69
N GLU A 144 -48.36 -45.45 39.81
CA GLU A 144 -48.78 -45.33 38.41
C GLU A 144 -48.26 -46.49 37.55
N ILE A 145 -47.13 -47.11 37.94
CA ILE A 145 -46.51 -48.24 37.26
C ILE A 145 -46.30 -49.43 38.19
N SER A 146 -46.41 -50.64 37.64
CA SER A 146 -46.17 -51.88 38.41
C SER A 146 -44.68 -52.12 38.66
N ILE A 147 -44.39 -52.92 39.69
CA ILE A 147 -43.01 -53.23 40.09
C ILE A 147 -42.20 -53.93 38.98
N ASP A 148 -42.84 -54.79 38.18
CA ASP A 148 -42.18 -55.50 37.06
C ASP A 148 -41.79 -54.52 35.94
N ILE A 149 -42.65 -53.54 35.64
CA ILE A 149 -42.38 -52.51 34.63
C ILE A 149 -41.29 -51.57 35.13
N PHE A 150 -41.38 -51.12 36.38
CA PHE A 150 -40.38 -50.28 37.03
C PHE A 150 -39.00 -50.95 37.00
N LEU A 151 -38.89 -52.20 37.48
CA LEU A 151 -37.60 -52.90 37.56
C LEU A 151 -36.94 -53.08 36.19
N LYS A 152 -37.73 -53.30 35.13
CA LYS A 152 -37.20 -53.43 33.77
C LYS A 152 -36.70 -52.09 33.23
N GLN A 153 -37.55 -51.07 33.24
CA GLN A 153 -37.26 -49.78 32.61
C GLN A 153 -36.26 -48.93 33.43
N PHE A 154 -36.37 -48.94 34.75
CA PHE A 154 -35.48 -48.16 35.62
C PHE A 154 -34.03 -48.62 35.50
N LYS A 155 -33.77 -49.93 35.45
CA LYS A 155 -32.42 -50.47 35.25
C LYS A 155 -31.84 -50.03 33.91
N GLU A 156 -32.62 -50.10 32.84
CA GLU A 156 -32.20 -49.64 31.51
C GLU A 156 -31.91 -48.14 31.49
N LYS A 157 -32.82 -47.32 32.03
CA LYS A 157 -32.64 -45.85 32.11
C LYS A 157 -31.45 -45.45 32.99
N LYS A 158 -31.31 -46.03 34.20
CA LYS A 158 -30.15 -45.76 35.06
C LYS A 158 -28.83 -46.22 34.45
N ALA A 159 -28.81 -47.34 33.72
CA ALA A 159 -27.60 -47.77 33.01
C ALA A 159 -27.18 -46.73 31.97
N VAL A 160 -28.13 -46.16 31.22
CA VAL A 160 -27.85 -45.08 30.26
C VAL A 160 -27.38 -43.80 30.98
N ALA A 161 -28.06 -43.39 32.05
CA ALA A 161 -27.70 -42.20 32.83
C ALA A 161 -26.27 -42.31 33.40
N HIS A 162 -25.94 -43.44 34.05
CA HIS A 162 -24.60 -43.70 34.57
C HIS A 162 -23.55 -43.73 33.46
N LEU A 163 -23.83 -44.38 32.33
CA LEU A 163 -22.88 -44.42 31.21
C LEU A 163 -22.61 -43.02 30.64
N ARG A 164 -23.65 -42.19 30.49
CA ARG A 164 -23.50 -40.80 30.02
C ARG A 164 -22.73 -39.95 31.03
N LYS A 165 -23.02 -40.09 32.33
CA LYS A 165 -22.29 -39.41 33.41
C LYS A 165 -20.81 -39.76 33.42
N ILE A 166 -20.46 -41.05 33.36
CA ILE A 166 -19.07 -41.51 33.32
C ILE A 166 -18.35 -40.95 32.10
N LYS A 167 -18.98 -40.97 30.92
CA LYS A 167 -18.40 -40.40 29.70
C LYS A 167 -18.21 -38.89 29.83
N SER A 168 -19.19 -38.18 30.40
CA SER A 168 -19.15 -36.73 30.64
C SER A 168 -18.00 -36.35 31.56
N ASP A 169 -17.90 -37.02 32.71
CA ASP A 169 -16.85 -36.79 33.70
C ASP A 169 -15.47 -37.10 33.12
N ARG A 170 -15.36 -38.16 32.31
CA ARG A 170 -14.11 -38.51 31.64
C ARG A 170 -13.70 -37.45 30.62
N LEU A 171 -14.63 -36.94 29.82
CA LEU A 171 -14.34 -35.86 28.87
C LEU A 171 -13.92 -34.57 29.58
N ALA A 172 -14.62 -34.19 30.66
CA ALA A 172 -14.27 -33.03 31.48
C ALA A 172 -12.87 -33.17 32.11
N ALA A 173 -12.50 -34.36 32.59
CA ALA A 173 -11.17 -34.63 33.11
C ALA A 173 -10.09 -34.48 32.03
N LEU A 174 -10.30 -35.04 30.83
CA LEU A 174 -9.36 -34.93 29.72
C LEU A 174 -9.16 -33.47 29.26
N LEU A 175 -10.23 -32.66 29.21
CA LEU A 175 -10.14 -31.24 28.87
C LEU A 175 -9.33 -30.46 29.91
N ARG A 176 -9.49 -30.81 31.19
CA ARG A 176 -8.71 -30.23 32.28
C ARG A 176 -7.24 -30.62 32.18
N GLU A 177 -6.91 -31.88 31.86
CA GLU A 177 -5.53 -32.31 31.62
C GLU A 177 -4.89 -31.63 30.39
N GLN A 178 -5.63 -31.45 29.31
CA GLN A 178 -5.16 -30.73 28.12
C GLN A 178 -4.83 -29.27 28.43
N THR A 179 -5.72 -28.56 29.12
CA THR A 179 -5.48 -27.16 29.51
C THR A 179 -4.22 -27.01 30.38
N TYR A 180 -3.92 -27.97 31.26
CA TYR A 180 -2.65 -27.99 32.00
C TYR A 180 -1.43 -28.33 31.14
N SER A 181 -1.60 -29.11 30.07
CA SER A 181 -0.51 -29.46 29.14
C SER A 181 -0.10 -28.28 28.23
N TYR A 182 -1.05 -27.41 27.85
CA TYR A 182 -0.78 -26.18 27.10
C TYR A 182 -0.39 -24.99 27.99
N ALA A 183 -0.57 -25.07 29.31
CA ALA A 183 -0.19 -24.03 30.27
C ALA A 183 1.29 -24.09 30.70
N GLN A 184 2.09 -25.04 30.20
CA GLN A 184 3.54 -24.88 30.27
C GLN A 184 3.93 -23.70 29.37
N PRO A 185 4.78 -22.76 29.85
CA PRO A 185 5.36 -21.73 29.01
C PRO A 185 6.34 -22.41 28.05
N THR A 186 5.81 -23.05 27.01
CA THR A 186 6.60 -23.30 25.81
C THR A 186 6.80 -21.93 25.20
N VAL A 187 7.97 -21.35 25.51
CA VAL A 187 8.52 -20.27 24.70
C VAL A 187 8.50 -20.82 23.28
N ALA A 188 7.51 -20.40 22.50
CA ALA A 188 7.42 -20.80 21.11
C ALA A 188 8.78 -20.44 20.48
N PRO A 189 9.49 -21.38 19.83
CA PRO A 189 10.64 -20.99 19.04
C PRO A 189 10.17 -19.89 18.09
N PRO A 190 10.89 -18.77 17.97
CA PRO A 190 10.44 -17.66 17.13
C PRO A 190 10.14 -18.22 15.74
N MET A 191 8.87 -18.25 15.35
CA MET A 191 8.52 -18.52 13.97
C MET A 191 9.26 -17.45 13.14
N PRO A 192 9.97 -17.83 12.06
CA PRO A 192 10.56 -16.84 11.18
C PRO A 192 9.43 -15.99 10.63
N GLN A 193 9.31 -14.78 11.17
CA GLN A 193 8.41 -13.75 10.68
C GLN A 193 8.69 -13.60 9.17
N PRO A 194 7.69 -13.73 8.28
CA PRO A 194 7.83 -13.26 6.92
C PRO A 194 8.23 -11.80 7.02
N GLY A 195 9.44 -11.48 6.55
CA GLY A 195 10.00 -10.14 6.67
C GLY A 195 9.09 -9.14 5.99
N TYR A 196 8.26 -8.45 6.77
CA TYR A 196 7.78 -7.15 6.37
C TYR A 196 9.03 -6.28 6.20
N PRO A 197 9.19 -5.60 5.06
CA PRO A 197 10.39 -4.81 4.81
C PRO A 197 10.44 -3.67 5.83
N THR A 198 11.22 -3.86 6.88
CA THR A 198 11.73 -2.78 7.72
C THR A 198 12.52 -1.87 6.79
N GLY A 199 12.12 -0.60 6.72
CA GLY A 199 12.39 0.34 5.64
C GLY A 199 13.84 0.79 5.40
N ASN A 200 14.85 -0.06 5.63
CA ASN A 200 16.25 0.35 5.55
C ASN A 200 17.18 -0.52 4.70
N HIS A 201 16.70 -1.55 3.98
CA HIS A 201 17.59 -2.33 3.09
C HIS A 201 16.89 -2.74 1.79
N MET A 202 16.85 -1.83 0.82
CA MET A 202 16.68 -2.19 -0.60
C MET A 202 18.06 -2.56 -1.18
N PRO A 203 18.26 -3.76 -1.74
CA PRO A 203 19.39 -4.03 -2.60
C PRO A 203 19.04 -3.53 -4.02
N GLY A 204 19.83 -2.58 -4.53
CA GLY A 204 19.87 -2.28 -5.97
C GLY A 204 18.98 -1.15 -6.50
N MET A 205 18.58 -0.19 -5.66
CA MET A 205 18.14 1.13 -6.17
C MET A 205 19.24 2.15 -5.86
N GLY A 206 19.91 2.61 -6.91
CA GLY A 206 20.81 3.75 -6.84
C GLY A 206 20.09 4.93 -6.19
N GLN A 207 20.77 5.59 -5.26
CA GLN A 207 20.22 6.69 -4.47
C GLN A 207 19.62 7.76 -5.38
N ILE A 208 18.32 8.02 -5.25
CA ILE A 208 17.72 9.26 -5.69
C ILE A 208 17.79 10.20 -4.47
N PRO A 209 18.59 11.27 -4.49
CA PRO A 209 18.66 12.19 -3.38
C PRO A 209 17.39 13.05 -3.37
N PHE A 210 16.44 12.75 -2.48
CA PHE A 210 15.45 13.72 -2.06
C PHE A 210 16.14 14.73 -1.13
N GLY A 211 16.78 15.73 -1.74
CA GLY A 211 17.21 16.94 -1.08
C GLY A 211 16.08 17.96 -1.09
N SER A 212 15.77 18.50 0.09
CA SER A 212 15.10 19.79 0.23
C SER A 212 15.79 20.84 -0.64
N GLY A 213 15.03 21.45 -1.54
CA GLY A 213 15.51 22.49 -2.45
C GLY A 213 15.12 22.19 -3.90
N TYR A 214 13.93 22.65 -4.29
CA TYR A 214 13.54 22.73 -5.69
C TYR A 214 14.46 23.74 -6.41
N THR A 215 15.59 23.25 -6.91
CA THR A 215 16.49 23.96 -7.82
C THR A 215 17.05 22.93 -8.78
N GLY A 216 16.27 22.62 -9.83
CA GLY A 216 16.60 21.56 -10.77
C GLY A 216 15.76 21.63 -12.04
N TYR A 217 15.53 22.83 -12.56
CA TYR A 217 15.24 22.97 -13.99
C TYR A 217 16.58 22.88 -14.73
N PRO A 218 16.70 22.08 -15.81
CA PRO A 218 17.86 22.18 -16.67
C PRO A 218 17.95 23.61 -17.20
N ASN A 219 19.02 24.29 -16.82
CA ASN A 219 19.34 25.63 -17.29
C ASN A 219 19.46 25.60 -18.82
N VAL A 220 18.62 26.38 -19.51
CA VAL A 220 18.53 26.47 -20.98
C VAL A 220 19.71 27.26 -21.58
N SER A 221 20.82 27.39 -20.86
CA SER A 221 21.94 28.25 -21.24
C SER A 221 23.25 27.47 -21.29
N GLN A 222 23.39 26.50 -22.20
CA GLN A 222 24.71 26.06 -22.66
C GLN A 222 24.61 25.16 -23.91
N PRO A 223 25.23 25.53 -25.04
CA PRO A 223 25.50 24.58 -26.11
C PRO A 223 26.75 23.78 -25.70
N SER A 224 26.57 22.69 -24.95
CA SER A 224 27.67 21.77 -24.67
C SER A 224 27.69 20.67 -25.73
N ALA A 225 28.67 20.75 -26.62
CA ALA A 225 29.04 19.66 -27.50
C ALA A 225 29.63 18.51 -26.67
N GLY A 226 29.00 17.34 -26.75
CA GLY A 226 29.62 16.08 -26.37
C GLY A 226 29.02 15.38 -25.14
N ARG A 227 28.75 14.09 -25.34
CA ARG A 227 28.34 13.04 -24.40
C ARG A 227 26.87 13.03 -23.95
N HIS A 228 26.06 12.35 -24.75
CA HIS A 228 24.95 11.54 -24.23
C HIS A 228 25.50 10.18 -23.75
N PRO A 229 25.25 9.75 -22.51
CA PRO A 229 25.56 8.40 -22.08
C PRO A 229 24.27 7.60 -21.89
N PHE A 230 23.63 7.14 -22.98
CA PHE A 230 22.65 6.05 -22.94
C PHE A 230 22.64 5.30 -24.28
N PHE A 231 23.78 4.67 -24.57
CA PHE A 231 23.92 3.32 -25.12
C PHE A 231 25.05 2.64 -24.34
#